data_AF-A0A1Y4JVH3-F1
#
_entry.id   AF-A0A1Y4JVH3-F1
#
_cell.length_a   1.000
_cell.length_b   1.000
_cell.length_c   1.000
_cell.angle_alpha   90.00
_cell.angle_beta   90.00
_cell.angle_gamma   90.00
#
_symmetry.space_group_name_H-M   'P 1'
#
loop_
_entity.id
_entity.type
_entity.pdbx_description
1 polymer ?
#
loop_
_entity_poly.entity_id
_entity_poly.type
_entity_poly.pdbx_seq_one_letter_code
_entity_poly.pdbx_strand_id
1 'polypeptide(L)'
;MSLRNFLSSRTGKRFYNFCYCWGACLVILGAISKIGDFPYGNILLGIGLYTEVFIFFISGFDEPTREYKWERVFPILNDKLANTDPKVASVNFKLSGNGENYKQEMAKLEENVRALNEAHEAQLKQVKQQMDLLNKQYKQMQDTMNVKTTK
;
A
#
# COMPACT_ATOMS: atom_id res chain seq x y z
N MET A 1 16.74 -28.08 -33.60
CA MET A 1 16.17 -26.91 -32.88
C MET A 1 16.12 -27.27 -31.41
N SER A 2 16.88 -26.59 -30.54
CA SER A 2 16.97 -26.94 -29.11
C SER A 2 15.65 -26.64 -28.39
N LEU A 3 15.13 -27.57 -27.57
CA LEU A 3 13.88 -27.39 -26.81
C LEU A 3 13.89 -26.10 -25.98
N ARG A 4 15.05 -25.69 -25.45
CA ARG A 4 15.21 -24.40 -24.72
C ARG A 4 14.82 -23.18 -25.54
N ASN A 5 15.00 -23.21 -26.86
CA ASN A 5 14.65 -22.10 -27.74
C ASN A 5 13.13 -22.04 -28.00
N PHE A 6 12.43 -23.17 -27.88
CA PHE A 6 10.97 -23.23 -28.00
C PHE A 6 10.29 -22.82 -26.68
N LEU A 7 10.79 -23.31 -25.54
CA LEU A 7 10.34 -22.94 -24.19
C LEU A 7 10.45 -21.43 -23.92
N SER A 8 11.60 -20.83 -24.28
CA SER A 8 11.85 -19.40 -24.04
C SER A 8 11.08 -18.46 -24.98
N SER A 9 10.50 -18.99 -26.07
CA SER A 9 9.71 -18.23 -27.03
C SER A 9 8.36 -17.79 -26.42
N ARG A 10 7.82 -16.67 -26.92
CA ARG A 10 6.54 -16.09 -26.48
C ARG A 10 5.37 -17.10 -26.62
N THR A 11 5.46 -17.99 -27.60
CA THR A 11 4.51 -19.07 -27.82
C THR A 11 4.67 -20.20 -26.79
N GLY A 12 5.91 -20.56 -26.45
CA GLY A 12 6.22 -21.55 -25.42
C GLY A 12 5.65 -21.15 -24.06
N LYS A 13 5.89 -19.91 -23.62
CA LYS A 13 5.36 -19.40 -22.34
C LYS A 13 3.84 -19.45 -22.23
N ARG A 14 3.12 -19.17 -23.32
CA ARG A 14 1.64 -19.28 -23.37
C ARG A 14 1.18 -20.73 -23.28
N PHE A 15 1.88 -21.62 -23.96
CA PHE A 15 1.61 -23.06 -23.90
C PHE A 15 1.86 -23.61 -22.48
N TYR A 16 2.92 -23.20 -21.78
CA TYR A 16 3.17 -23.59 -20.39
C TYR A 16 2.07 -23.15 -19.43
N ASN A 17 1.63 -21.89 -19.52
CA ASN A 17 0.53 -21.40 -18.69
C ASN A 17 -0.76 -22.20 -18.97
N PHE A 18 -1.03 -22.52 -20.23
CA PHE A 18 -2.16 -23.38 -20.59
C PHE A 18 -2.05 -24.79 -19.99
N CYS A 19 -0.89 -25.44 -20.07
CA CYS A 19 -0.65 -26.75 -19.46
C CYS A 19 -0.83 -26.73 -17.94
N TYR A 20 -0.37 -25.67 -17.26
CA TYR A 20 -0.55 -25.49 -15.82
C TYR A 20 -2.03 -25.44 -15.43
N CYS A 21 -2.82 -24.60 -16.13
CA CYS A 21 -4.26 -24.51 -15.89
C CYS A 21 -4.99 -25.82 -16.20
N TRP A 22 -4.58 -26.52 -17.25
CA TRP A 22 -5.22 -27.78 -17.66
C TRP A 22 -4.90 -28.94 -16.70
N GLY A 23 -3.65 -29.02 -16.21
CA GLY A 23 -3.24 -29.95 -15.16
C GLY A 23 -4.02 -29.75 -13.87
N ALA A 24 -4.14 -28.49 -13.42
CA ALA A 24 -4.90 -28.17 -12.22
C ALA A 24 -6.38 -28.60 -12.33
N CYS A 25 -7.01 -28.39 -13.49
CA CYS A 25 -8.37 -28.88 -13.74
C CYS A 25 -8.48 -30.41 -13.62
N LEU A 26 -7.53 -31.15 -14.18
CA LEU A 26 -7.49 -32.62 -14.09
C LEU A 26 -7.38 -33.12 -12.63
N VAL A 27 -6.56 -32.46 -11.81
CA VAL A 27 -6.42 -32.78 -10.38
C VAL A 27 -7.71 -32.51 -9.63
N ILE A 28 -8.33 -31.35 -9.87
CA ILE A 28 -9.58 -30.97 -9.20
C ILE A 28 -10.69 -31.96 -9.57
N LEU A 29 -10.79 -32.37 -10.84
CA LEU A 29 -11.73 -33.43 -11.26
C LEU A 29 -11.43 -34.76 -10.57
N GLY A 30 -10.15 -35.13 -10.46
CA GLY A 30 -9.67 -36.27 -9.68
C GLY A 30 -10.13 -36.25 -8.22
N ALA A 31 -9.93 -35.11 -7.55
CA ALA A 31 -10.29 -34.90 -6.16
C ALA A 31 -11.81 -34.95 -5.95
N ILE A 32 -12.59 -34.28 -6.81
CA ILE A 32 -14.06 -34.32 -6.75
C ILE A 32 -14.56 -35.75 -6.94
N SER A 33 -13.99 -36.50 -7.90
CA SER A 33 -14.35 -37.90 -8.13
C SER A 33 -14.07 -38.79 -6.92
N LYS A 34 -12.95 -38.53 -6.22
CA LYS A 34 -12.59 -39.24 -4.99
C LYS A 34 -13.54 -38.94 -3.83
N ILE A 35 -14.00 -37.69 -3.68
CA ILE A 35 -14.93 -37.28 -2.60
C ILE A 35 -16.37 -37.73 -2.90
N GLY A 36 -16.78 -37.73 -4.17
CA GLY A 36 -18.13 -38.15 -4.57
C GLY A 36 -18.36 -39.66 -4.64
N ASP A 37 -17.42 -40.47 -4.14
CA ASP A 37 -17.45 -41.96 -4.18
C ASP A 37 -17.77 -42.54 -5.57
N PHE A 38 -17.31 -41.88 -6.62
CA PHE A 38 -17.48 -42.38 -7.97
C PHE A 38 -16.60 -43.62 -8.21
N PRO A 39 -17.08 -44.61 -8.99
CA PRO A 39 -16.26 -45.73 -9.39
C PRO A 39 -15.01 -45.23 -10.13
N TYR A 40 -13.85 -45.79 -9.80
CA TYR A 40 -12.54 -45.38 -10.33
C TYR A 40 -11.97 -44.03 -9.83
N GLY A 41 -12.56 -43.40 -8.80
CA GLY A 41 -12.06 -42.11 -8.27
C GLY A 41 -10.57 -42.12 -7.85
N ASN A 42 -10.06 -43.24 -7.33
CA ASN A 42 -8.63 -43.40 -7.02
C ASN A 42 -7.73 -43.32 -8.26
N ILE A 43 -8.17 -43.91 -9.38
CA ILE A 43 -7.40 -43.94 -10.63
C ILE A 43 -7.44 -42.55 -11.27
N LEU A 44 -8.60 -41.90 -11.29
CA LEU A 44 -8.76 -40.54 -11.81
C LEU A 44 -7.90 -39.54 -11.03
N LEU A 45 -7.91 -39.63 -9.69
CA LEU A 45 -7.06 -38.84 -8.81
C LEU A 45 -5.58 -39.13 -9.04
N GLY A 46 -5.21 -40.41 -9.18
CA GLY A 46 -3.85 -40.81 -9.52
C GLY A 46 -3.36 -40.16 -10.80
N ILE A 47 -4.16 -40.21 -11.88
CA ILE A 47 -3.83 -39.58 -13.16
C ILE A 47 -3.62 -38.07 -13.00
N GLY A 48 -4.52 -37.37 -12.30
CA GLY A 48 -4.39 -35.94 -12.03
C GLY A 48 -3.08 -35.60 -11.29
N LEU A 49 -2.77 -36.35 -10.23
CA LEU A 49 -1.52 -36.14 -9.49
C LEU A 49 -0.27 -36.46 -10.32
N TYR A 50 -0.29 -37.53 -11.12
CA TYR A 50 0.82 -37.81 -12.04
C TYR A 50 1.00 -36.68 -13.06
N THR A 51 -0.09 -36.13 -13.62
CA THR A 51 0.01 -35.01 -14.56
C THR A 51 0.65 -33.77 -13.92
N GLU A 52 0.37 -33.47 -12.65
CA GLU A 52 1.04 -32.37 -11.94
C GLU A 52 2.52 -32.63 -11.73
N VAL A 53 2.90 -33.86 -11.36
CA VAL A 53 4.32 -34.22 -11.19
C VAL A 53 5.09 -33.98 -12.50
N PHE A 54 4.51 -34.33 -13.64
CA PHE A 54 5.13 -34.07 -14.94
C PHE A 54 5.22 -32.57 -15.26
N ILE A 55 4.18 -31.79 -15.00
CA ILE A 55 4.19 -30.34 -15.26
C ILE A 55 5.21 -29.64 -14.36
N PHE A 56 5.27 -29.98 -13.07
CA PHE A 56 6.25 -29.46 -12.11
C PHE A 56 7.68 -29.79 -12.53
N PHE A 57 7.91 -31.03 -12.95
CA PHE A 57 9.22 -31.47 -13.41
C PHE A 57 9.70 -30.65 -14.62
N ILE A 58 8.82 -30.43 -15.60
CA ILE A 58 9.15 -29.64 -16.79
C ILE A 58 9.34 -28.15 -16.44
N SER A 59 8.53 -27.61 -15.51
CA SER A 59 8.64 -26.23 -15.02
C SER A 59 10.00 -25.93 -14.39
N GLY A 60 10.64 -26.91 -13.74
CA GLY A 60 11.99 -26.77 -13.19
C GLY A 60 13.08 -26.49 -14.24
N PHE A 61 12.80 -26.72 -15.53
CA PHE A 61 13.70 -26.37 -16.62
C PHE A 61 13.40 -25.01 -17.29
N ASP A 62 12.33 -24.30 -16.88
CA ASP A 62 12.02 -22.96 -17.36
C ASP A 62 12.82 -21.88 -16.60
N GLU A 63 13.18 -20.81 -17.29
CA GLU A 63 13.95 -19.69 -16.71
C GLU A 63 12.99 -18.78 -15.92
N PRO A 64 13.36 -18.29 -14.72
CA PRO A 64 12.48 -17.42 -13.93
C PRO A 64 11.96 -16.24 -14.74
N THR A 65 10.70 -15.88 -14.50
CA THR A 65 10.03 -14.80 -15.24
C THR A 65 10.88 -13.54 -15.22
N ARG A 66 11.31 -13.08 -16.41
CA ARG A 66 12.06 -11.83 -16.54
C ARG A 66 11.25 -10.70 -15.91
N GLU A 67 11.75 -10.17 -14.81
CA GLU A 67 11.13 -9.05 -14.12
C GLU A 67 10.99 -7.87 -15.09
N TYR A 68 9.82 -7.23 -15.04
CA TYR A 68 9.55 -6.07 -15.86
C TYR A 68 10.49 -4.95 -15.41
N LYS A 69 11.21 -4.35 -16.37
CA LYS A 69 12.17 -3.28 -16.10
C LYS A 69 11.45 -1.98 -15.80
N TRP A 70 10.88 -1.87 -14.60
CA TRP A 70 10.14 -0.71 -14.12
C TRP A 70 11.00 0.55 -14.16
N GLU A 71 12.31 0.39 -14.05
CA GLU A 71 13.33 1.44 -14.21
C GLU A 71 13.24 2.19 -15.55
N ARG A 72 12.67 1.58 -16.60
CA ARG A 72 12.46 2.24 -17.90
C ARG A 72 11.33 3.27 -17.87
N VAL A 73 10.32 3.04 -17.04
CA VAL A 73 9.13 3.91 -16.92
C VAL A 73 9.24 4.82 -15.70
N PHE A 74 9.86 4.34 -14.64
CA PHE A 74 10.18 5.06 -13.41
C PHE A 74 11.70 5.10 -13.24
N PRO A 75 12.39 6.07 -13.88
CA PRO A 75 13.84 6.17 -13.82
C PRO A 75 14.39 6.32 -12.38
N ILE A 76 13.54 6.75 -11.44
CA ILE A 76 13.80 6.80 -9.99
C ILE A 76 14.09 5.42 -9.37
N LEU A 77 13.55 4.33 -9.92
CA LEU A 77 13.76 2.96 -9.41
C LEU A 77 15.04 2.30 -9.94
N ASN A 78 15.79 2.98 -10.82
CA ASN A 78 17.00 2.42 -11.40
C ASN A 78 18.11 2.33 -10.35
N ASP A 79 18.38 1.11 -9.88
CA ASP A 79 19.41 0.83 -8.88
C ASP A 79 20.83 1.28 -9.29
N LYS A 80 21.09 1.53 -10.59
CA LYS A 80 22.35 2.17 -11.01
C LYS A 80 22.54 3.60 -10.48
N LEU A 81 21.48 4.23 -9.98
CA LEU A 81 21.50 5.49 -9.24
C LEU A 81 21.13 5.33 -7.77
N ALA A 82 20.83 4.12 -7.29
CA ALA A 82 20.75 3.80 -5.87
C ALA A 82 22.16 3.72 -5.27
N ASN A 83 22.94 4.79 -5.46
CA ASN A 83 23.99 5.12 -4.54
C ASN A 83 23.31 5.41 -3.21
N THR A 84 23.51 4.53 -2.23
CA THR A 84 23.28 4.79 -0.80
C THR A 84 24.27 5.84 -0.27
N ASP A 85 24.49 6.91 -1.04
CA ASP A 85 25.36 8.02 -0.71
C ASP A 85 24.50 9.28 -0.58
N PRO A 86 24.33 9.83 0.64
CA PRO A 86 23.43 10.94 0.93
C PRO A 86 23.76 12.22 0.15
N LYS A 87 24.92 12.30 -0.51
CA LYS A 87 25.31 13.45 -1.33
C LYS A 87 24.61 13.50 -2.70
N VAL A 88 24.24 12.37 -3.30
CA VAL A 88 23.64 12.35 -4.66
C VAL A 88 22.16 12.77 -4.64
N ALA A 89 21.45 12.50 -3.54
CA ALA A 89 20.10 13.00 -3.30
C ALA A 89 20.03 14.54 -3.34
N SER A 90 21.08 15.22 -2.86
CA SER A 90 21.15 16.69 -2.85
C SER A 90 21.35 17.31 -4.24
N VAL A 91 21.95 16.55 -5.17
CA VAL A 91 22.24 17.02 -6.54
C VAL A 91 20.99 16.91 -7.41
N ASN A 92 20.26 15.79 -7.35
CA ASN A 92 19.01 15.61 -8.11
C ASN A 92 17.90 16.58 -7.65
N PHE A 93 17.87 16.96 -6.37
CA PHE A 93 16.94 17.98 -5.87
C PHE A 93 17.23 19.39 -6.43
N LYS A 94 18.48 19.72 -6.77
CA LYS A 94 18.84 21.01 -7.37
C LYS A 94 18.58 21.11 -8.87
N LEU A 95 18.41 19.99 -9.59
CA LEU A 95 18.18 19.99 -11.04
C LEU A 95 16.70 20.08 -11.45
N SER A 96 15.76 19.89 -10.51
CA SER A 96 14.34 20.15 -10.75
C SER A 96 14.02 21.59 -10.32
N GLY A 97 13.91 22.50 -11.30
CA GLY A 97 13.71 23.96 -11.14
C GLY A 97 12.44 24.40 -10.41
N ASN A 98 11.81 23.54 -9.61
CA ASN A 98 10.63 23.82 -8.79
C ASN A 98 10.93 23.77 -7.27
N GLY A 99 12.16 23.45 -6.85
CA GLY A 99 12.53 23.38 -5.44
C GLY A 99 12.42 24.71 -4.68
N GLU A 100 12.59 25.84 -5.37
CA GLU A 100 12.41 27.17 -4.76
C GLU A 100 10.93 27.50 -4.51
N ASN A 101 10.05 27.12 -5.45
CA ASN A 101 8.59 27.28 -5.29
C ASN A 101 8.07 26.44 -4.12
N TYR A 102 8.55 25.19 -3.98
CA TYR A 102 8.17 24.33 -2.87
C TYR A 102 8.67 24.85 -1.51
N LYS A 103 9.90 25.40 -1.44
CA LYS A 103 10.40 26.04 -0.22
C LYS A 103 9.56 27.25 0.18
N GLN A 104 9.14 28.04 -0.81
CA GLN A 104 8.30 29.21 -0.58
C GLN A 104 6.88 28.83 -0.15
N GLU A 105 6.29 27.79 -0.73
CA GLU A 105 4.99 27.25 -0.31
C GLU A 105 5.05 26.63 1.08
N MET A 106 6.13 25.92 1.42
CA MET A 106 6.33 25.36 2.75
C MET A 106 6.50 26.44 3.83
N ALA A 107 7.21 27.53 3.52
CA ALA A 107 7.33 28.66 4.44
C ALA A 107 5.95 29.32 4.71
N LYS A 108 5.12 29.48 3.66
CA LYS A 108 3.75 29.99 3.80
C LYS A 108 2.83 29.03 4.57
N LEU A 109 3.01 27.73 4.38
CA LEU A 109 2.22 26.73 5.09
C LEU A 109 2.57 26.70 6.58
N GLU A 110 3.86 26.78 6.92
CA GLU A 110 4.33 26.87 8.30
C GLU A 110 3.78 28.13 9.00
N GLU A 111 3.81 29.27 8.32
CA GLU A 111 3.22 30.52 8.82
C GLU A 111 1.71 30.37 9.07
N ASN A 112 0.97 29.79 8.12
CA ASN A 112 -0.47 29.56 8.27
C ASN A 112 -0.81 28.59 9.40
N VAL A 113 -0.06 27.49 9.55
CA VAL A 113 -0.27 26.52 10.63
C VAL A 113 0.00 27.16 11.98
N ARG A 114 1.05 27.97 12.09
CA ARG A 114 1.36 28.70 13.31
C ARG A 114 0.28 29.73 13.64
N ALA A 115 -0.12 30.56 12.68
CA ALA A 115 -1.17 31.56 12.88
C ALA A 115 -2.50 30.92 13.27
N LEU A 116 -2.84 29.78 12.65
CA LEU A 116 -4.02 29.01 13.02
C LEU A 116 -3.90 28.48 14.45
N ASN A 117 -2.79 27.85 14.82
CA ASN A 117 -2.62 27.32 16.17
C ASN A 117 -2.66 28.42 17.25
N GLU A 118 -2.05 29.58 16.99
CA GLU A 118 -2.13 30.75 17.87
C GLU A 118 -3.57 31.28 18.00
N ALA A 119 -4.34 31.33 16.90
CA ALA A 119 -5.75 31.74 16.92
C ALA A 119 -6.64 30.75 17.71
N HIS A 120 -6.39 29.44 17.56
CA HIS A 120 -7.10 28.40 18.32
C HIS A 120 -6.83 28.53 19.84
N GLU A 121 -5.57 28.74 20.24
CA GLU A 121 -5.24 28.99 21.65
C GLU A 121 -5.87 30.27 22.19
N ALA A 122 -5.90 31.33 21.38
CA ALA A 122 -6.52 32.60 21.74
C ALA A 122 -8.04 32.44 21.97
N GLN A 123 -8.75 31.69 21.11
CA GLN A 123 -10.17 31.40 21.29
C GLN A 123 -10.45 30.60 22.56
N LEU A 124 -9.65 29.58 22.86
CA LEU A 124 -9.79 28.80 24.09
C LEU A 124 -9.60 29.66 25.35
N LYS A 125 -8.60 30.54 25.34
CA LYS A 125 -8.38 31.50 26.44
C LYS A 125 -9.55 32.49 26.56
N GLN A 126 -10.06 33.00 25.45
CA GLN A 126 -11.18 33.94 25.44
C GLN A 126 -12.46 33.30 25.98
N VAL A 127 -12.81 32.08 25.53
CA VAL A 127 -13.97 31.34 26.04
C VAL A 127 -13.84 31.06 27.53
N LYS A 128 -12.65 30.66 27.99
CA LYS A 128 -12.39 30.45 29.42
C LYS A 128 -12.58 31.74 30.23
N GLN A 129 -12.05 32.86 29.74
CA GLN A 129 -12.23 34.17 30.38
C GLN A 129 -13.71 34.58 30.46
N GLN A 130 -14.48 34.36 29.40
CA GLN A 130 -15.93 34.62 29.41
C GLN A 130 -16.65 33.75 30.45
N MET A 131 -16.28 32.48 30.56
CA MET A 131 -16.87 31.57 31.55
C MET A 131 -16.54 31.97 32.99
N ASP A 132 -15.31 32.39 33.26
CA ASP A 132 -14.91 32.89 34.58
C ASP A 132 -15.64 34.18 34.95
N LEU A 133 -15.87 35.07 33.98
CA LEU A 133 -16.64 36.29 34.18
C LEU A 133 -18.11 35.97 34.50
N LEU A 134 -18.70 35.02 33.77
CA LEU A 134 -20.08 34.60 33.93
C LEU A 134 -20.31 33.90 35.28
N ASN A 135 -19.39 33.05 35.70
CA ASN A 135 -19.40 32.45 37.05
C ASN A 135 -19.28 33.51 38.15
N LYS A 136 -18.43 34.52 37.98
CA LYS A 136 -18.32 35.64 38.94
C LYS A 136 -19.60 36.46 39.00
N GLN A 137 -20.22 36.75 37.86
CA GLN A 137 -21.52 37.45 37.80
C GLN A 137 -22.62 36.64 38.50
N TYR A 138 -22.68 35.33 38.26
CA TYR A 138 -23.63 34.45 38.91
C TYR A 138 -23.47 34.45 40.44
N LYS A 139 -22.23 34.34 40.93
CA LYS A 139 -21.93 34.38 42.37
C LYS A 139 -22.31 35.73 42.99
N GLN A 140 -22.02 36.85 42.33
CA GLN A 140 -22.46 38.18 42.77
C GLN A 140 -23.98 38.32 42.80
N MET A 141 -24.70 37.75 41.83
CA MET A 141 -26.17 37.70 41.85
C MET A 141 -26.69 36.87 43.03
N GLN A 142 -26.10 35.70 43.30
CA GLN A 142 -26.46 34.91 44.47
C GLN A 142 -26.22 35.68 45.78
N ASP A 143 -25.06 36.32 45.93
CA ASP A 143 -24.71 37.08 47.13
C ASP A 143 -25.66 38.29 47.32
N THR A 144 -26.03 38.98 46.24
CA THR A 144 -26.97 40.12 46.31
C THR A 144 -28.43 39.69 46.52
N MET A 145 -28.84 38.51 46.04
CA MET A 145 -30.15 37.93 46.35
C MET A 145 -30.24 37.51 47.83
N ASN A 146 -29.21 36.86 48.37
CA ASN A 146 -29.20 36.38 49.75
C ASN A 146 -29.20 37.53 50.78
N VAL A 147 -28.56 38.66 50.44
CA VAL A 147 -28.53 39.88 51.27
C VAL A 147 -29.87 40.62 51.28
N LYS A 148 -30.66 40.58 50.21
CA LYS A 148 -32.00 41.21 50.15
C LYS A 148 -33.09 40.42 50.88
N THR A 149 -32.87 39.13 51.17
CA THR A 149 -33.84 38.27 51.90
C THR A 149 -33.64 38.29 53.42
N THR A 150 -32.58 38.95 53.93
CA THR A 150 -32.22 38.96 55.37
C THR A 150 -32.40 40.35 56.02
N LYS A 151 -33.31 41.19 55.52
CA LYS A 151 -33.74 42.43 56.19
C LYS A 151 -35.25 42.55 56.20
#